data_AF-A0A1V5TDF5-F1
#
_entry.id   AF-A0A1V5TDF5-F1
#
_cell.length_a   1.000
_cell.length_b   1.000
_cell.length_c   1.000
_cell.angle_alpha   90.00
_cell.angle_beta   90.00
_cell.angle_gamma   90.00
#
_symmetry.space_group_name_H-M   'P 1'
#
loop_
_entity.id
_entity.type
_entity.pdbx_description
1 polymer ?
#
loop_
_entity_poly.entity_id
_entity_poly.type
_entity_poly.pdbx_seq_one_letter_code
_entity_poly.pdbx_strand_id
1 'polypeptide(L)'
;MSNTNMKTNQNSNSRPGEYRDAGLRPAASTPTDARAIERINLFARRSLRGGYECDAAWHFYVSDILEHPQFRSLNGYYHHWNTTYGHSLLVSRIAFRAGWTLSRFVPIDLRSLARGSLLHDFFLYDWHAGRPPSGRPGTGRLHAFEHPREALKNSNSCFPGISATERDIILKHMWPLCVALPKRLETLIVLIVDKLVATYEVFMELSHGRDVRSSSK
;
A
#
# COMPACT_ATOMS: atom_id res chain seq x y z
N MET A 1 -24.40 0.71 -66.50
CA MET A 1 -25.38 1.06 -65.45
C MET A 1 -25.19 0.05 -64.33
N SER A 2 -24.25 0.33 -63.43
CA SER A 2 -24.49 0.79 -62.04
C SER A 2 -24.60 -0.41 -61.09
N ASN A 3 -23.54 -0.74 -60.35
CA ASN A 3 -23.31 -0.41 -58.92
C ASN A 3 -24.50 -0.87 -58.04
N THR A 4 -24.39 -1.67 -56.97
CA THR A 4 -23.60 -1.57 -55.71
C THR A 4 -24.05 -2.81 -54.89
N ASN A 5 -23.31 -3.52 -54.04
CA ASN A 5 -22.83 -3.09 -52.72
C ASN A 5 -22.05 -4.23 -52.05
N MET A 6 -20.82 -3.92 -51.63
CA MET A 6 -20.07 -4.67 -50.63
C MET A 6 -20.78 -4.57 -49.27
N LYS A 7 -20.95 -5.69 -48.57
CA LYS A 7 -21.24 -5.68 -47.12
C LYS A 7 -19.94 -5.83 -46.36
N THR A 8 -19.35 -4.70 -45.98
CA THR A 8 -18.50 -4.58 -44.80
C THR A 8 -19.37 -4.76 -43.56
N ASN A 9 -19.09 -5.73 -42.69
CA ASN A 9 -19.62 -5.72 -41.32
C ASN A 9 -18.48 -5.59 -40.31
N GLN A 10 -18.68 -4.65 -39.42
CA GLN A 10 -17.68 -4.01 -38.58
C GLN A 10 -17.49 -4.78 -37.27
N ASN A 11 -16.21 -5.00 -36.97
CA ASN A 11 -15.53 -4.69 -35.72
C ASN A 11 -16.28 -4.91 -34.38
N SER A 12 -15.90 -6.00 -33.70
CA SER A 12 -16.15 -6.28 -32.29
C SER A 12 -15.45 -5.26 -31.39
N ASN A 13 -16.23 -4.47 -30.65
CA ASN A 13 -15.72 -3.52 -29.66
C ASN A 13 -16.37 -3.82 -28.29
N SER A 14 -15.81 -4.77 -27.56
CA SER A 14 -16.21 -5.07 -26.17
C SER A 14 -15.35 -4.25 -25.21
N ARG A 15 -15.94 -3.23 -24.57
CA ARG A 15 -15.30 -2.43 -23.51
C ARG A 15 -15.27 -3.21 -22.19
N PRO A 16 -14.17 -3.20 -21.42
CA PRO A 16 -14.15 -3.77 -20.07
C PRO A 16 -14.49 -2.73 -18.99
N GLY A 17 -15.46 -3.08 -18.12
CA GLY A 17 -15.44 -2.71 -16.71
C GLY A 17 -16.21 -1.46 -16.27
N GLU A 18 -17.55 -1.46 -16.35
CA GLU A 18 -18.37 -0.63 -15.46
C GLU A 18 -18.32 -1.22 -14.04
N TYR A 19 -17.59 -0.56 -13.13
CA TYR A 19 -17.66 -0.84 -11.70
C TYR A 19 -18.99 -0.32 -11.15
N ARG A 20 -19.87 -1.24 -10.74
CA ARG A 20 -21.11 -0.92 -10.04
C ARG A 20 -20.78 -0.44 -8.62
N ASP A 21 -21.23 0.77 -8.33
CA ASP A 21 -21.23 1.41 -7.02
C ASP A 21 -22.03 0.55 -6.01
N ALA A 22 -21.32 -0.29 -5.26
CA ALA A 22 -21.87 -0.96 -4.10
C ALA A 22 -21.85 0.05 -2.96
N GLY A 23 -22.99 0.71 -2.74
CA GLY A 23 -23.19 1.81 -1.78
C GLY A 23 -22.88 1.47 -0.32
N LEU A 24 -21.60 1.25 -0.01
CA LEU A 24 -21.05 1.38 1.32
C LEU A 24 -20.86 2.87 1.58
N ARG A 25 -21.65 3.41 2.51
CA ARG A 25 -21.35 4.72 3.12
C ARG A 25 -19.91 4.66 3.67
N PRO A 26 -19.00 5.58 3.29
CA PRO A 26 -17.70 5.64 3.92
C PRO A 26 -17.90 5.93 5.40
N ALA A 27 -17.44 5.03 6.26
CA ALA A 27 -17.34 5.32 7.68
C ALA A 27 -16.47 6.57 7.81
N ALA A 28 -17.03 7.63 8.38
CA ALA A 28 -16.31 8.85 8.66
C ALA A 28 -15.03 8.50 9.43
N SER A 29 -13.87 8.91 8.92
CA SER A 29 -12.58 8.79 9.59
C SER A 29 -12.74 9.27 11.04
N THR A 30 -12.57 8.37 12.00
CA THR A 30 -12.86 8.70 13.40
C THR A 30 -11.69 9.50 13.98
N PRO A 31 -11.92 10.41 14.96
CA PRO A 31 -10.87 11.24 15.58
C PRO A 31 -9.70 10.45 16.19
N THR A 32 -9.91 9.16 16.43
CA THR A 32 -8.94 8.18 16.94
C THR A 32 -7.84 7.87 15.91
N ASP A 33 -8.16 7.90 14.61
CA ASP A 33 -7.25 7.57 13.50
C ASP A 33 -6.05 8.53 13.45
N ALA A 34 -6.35 9.83 13.56
CA ALA A 34 -5.35 10.89 13.54
C ALA A 34 -4.40 10.81 14.74
N ARG A 35 -4.91 10.50 15.93
CA ARG A 35 -4.09 10.43 17.16
C ARG A 35 -3.13 9.24 17.16
N ALA A 36 -3.55 8.07 16.65
CA ALA A 36 -2.67 6.91 16.55
C ALA A 36 -1.54 7.17 15.53
N ILE A 37 -1.89 7.68 14.34
CA ILE A 37 -0.93 8.08 13.31
C ILE A 37 0.01 9.17 13.84
N GLU A 38 -0.49 10.13 14.61
CA GLU A 38 0.32 11.17 15.26
C GLU A 38 1.30 10.57 16.28
N ARG A 39 0.88 9.60 17.11
CA ARG A 39 1.75 8.94 18.09
C ARG A 39 2.87 8.13 17.42
N ILE A 40 2.57 7.44 16.32
CA ILE A 40 3.59 6.70 15.56
C ILE A 40 4.54 7.68 14.86
N ASN A 41 4.00 8.73 14.25
CA ASN A 41 4.83 9.80 13.67
C ASN A 41 5.70 10.48 14.73
N LEU A 42 5.18 10.72 15.94
CA LEU A 42 5.92 11.29 17.07
C LEU A 42 7.02 10.34 17.54
N PHE A 43 6.72 9.05 17.68
CA PHE A 43 7.71 8.03 18.02
C PHE A 43 8.82 7.98 16.96
N ALA A 44 8.47 7.91 15.68
CA ALA A 44 9.41 7.89 14.57
C ALA A 44 10.25 9.19 14.52
N ARG A 45 9.65 10.36 14.74
CA ARG A 45 10.34 11.66 14.80
C ARG A 45 11.32 11.75 15.97
N ARG A 46 11.01 11.14 17.12
CA ARG A 46 11.86 11.17 18.31
C ARG A 46 13.01 10.19 18.21
N SER A 47 12.80 9.05 17.54
CA SER A 47 13.78 7.97 17.41
C SER A 47 14.66 8.08 16.16
N LEU A 48 14.21 8.74 15.09
CA LEU A 48 14.92 8.84 13.80
C LEU A 48 15.21 10.30 13.43
N ARG A 49 16.45 10.58 13.01
CA ARG A 49 16.89 11.93 12.60
C ARG A 49 16.33 12.30 11.23
N GLY A 50 16.06 13.60 11.01
CA GLY A 50 15.69 14.08 9.66
C GLY A 50 14.79 15.31 9.62
N GLY A 51 14.14 15.68 10.73
CA GLY A 51 13.35 16.92 10.82
C GLY A 51 12.37 17.12 9.66
N TYR A 52 12.17 18.39 9.28
CA TYR A 52 11.31 18.80 8.16
C TYR A 52 11.88 18.43 6.79
N GLU A 53 13.20 18.51 6.60
CA GLU A 53 13.87 18.24 5.32
C GLU A 53 13.64 16.80 4.85
N CYS A 54 13.71 15.83 5.77
CA CYS A 54 13.43 14.43 5.48
C CYS A 54 11.97 14.22 5.06
N ASP A 55 11.02 14.88 5.75
CA ASP A 55 9.60 14.82 5.38
C ASP A 55 9.34 15.46 4.00
N ALA A 56 9.99 16.58 3.69
CA ALA A 56 9.87 17.26 2.41
C ALA A 56 10.47 16.43 1.27
N ALA A 57 11.65 15.83 1.47
CA ALA A 57 12.29 14.95 0.50
C ALA A 57 11.46 13.69 0.23
N TRP A 58 10.91 13.08 1.28
CA TRP A 58 9.97 11.97 1.14
C TRP A 58 8.77 12.36 0.27
N HIS A 59 8.11 13.48 0.61
CA HIS A 59 6.95 13.96 -0.13
C HIS A 59 7.28 14.24 -1.60
N PHE A 60 8.44 14.85 -1.87
CA PHE A 60 8.91 15.10 -3.23
C PHE A 60 8.97 13.81 -4.05
N TYR A 61 9.51 12.72 -3.50
CA TYR A 61 9.66 11.45 -4.21
C TYR A 61 8.37 10.69 -4.50
N VAL A 62 7.30 10.97 -3.76
CA VAL A 62 6.05 10.19 -3.79
C VAL A 62 4.80 10.98 -4.12
N SER A 63 4.92 12.30 -4.31
CA SER A 63 3.79 13.20 -4.59
C SER A 63 2.91 12.72 -5.75
N ASP A 64 3.53 12.26 -6.85
CA ASP A 64 2.84 11.67 -8.00
C ASP A 64 1.99 10.43 -7.63
N ILE A 65 2.49 9.59 -6.71
CA ILE A 65 1.76 8.42 -6.22
C ILE A 65 0.61 8.85 -5.31
N LEU A 66 0.85 9.79 -4.39
CA LEU A 66 -0.18 10.30 -3.45
C LEU A 66 -1.34 11.01 -4.17
N GLU A 67 -1.06 11.63 -5.31
CA GLU A 67 -2.07 12.31 -6.14
C GLU A 67 -2.81 11.35 -7.08
N HIS A 68 -2.29 10.15 -7.31
CA HIS A 68 -2.87 9.20 -8.25
C HIS A 68 -4.24 8.67 -7.76
N PRO A 69 -5.32 8.75 -8.55
CA PRO A 69 -6.67 8.35 -8.12
C PRO A 69 -6.77 6.90 -7.67
N GLN A 70 -6.10 5.97 -8.38
CA GLN A 70 -6.10 4.56 -8.00
C GLN A 70 -5.35 4.33 -6.68
N PHE A 71 -4.29 5.09 -6.40
CA PHE A 71 -3.62 4.94 -5.10
C PHE A 71 -4.51 5.48 -3.97
N ARG A 72 -5.19 6.61 -4.20
CA ARG A 72 -6.16 7.18 -3.23
C ARG A 72 -7.34 6.26 -2.96
N SER A 73 -7.75 5.41 -3.90
CA SER A 73 -8.85 4.47 -3.67
C SER A 73 -8.51 3.41 -2.61
N LEU A 74 -7.23 3.27 -2.21
CA LEU A 74 -6.83 2.42 -1.09
C LEU A 74 -7.44 2.84 0.26
N ASN A 75 -7.99 4.06 0.37
CA ASN A 75 -8.76 4.48 1.55
C ASN A 75 -10.06 3.66 1.73
N GLY A 76 -10.53 2.98 0.68
CA GLY A 76 -11.73 2.13 0.75
C GLY A 76 -11.46 0.69 1.17
N TYR A 77 -10.20 0.27 1.34
CA TYR A 77 -9.84 -1.11 1.73
C TYR A 77 -9.20 -1.09 3.10
N TYR A 78 -9.63 -1.97 4.00
CA TYR A 78 -9.08 -2.08 5.35
C TYR A 78 -8.00 -3.15 5.42
N HIS A 79 -6.85 -2.82 6.02
CA HIS A 79 -5.73 -3.74 6.21
C HIS A 79 -5.66 -4.28 7.65
N HIS A 80 -6.16 -3.52 8.62
CA HIS A 80 -6.45 -3.92 10.02
C HIS A 80 -7.48 -2.91 10.55
N TRP A 81 -7.22 -2.29 11.72
CA TRP A 81 -7.89 -1.08 12.18
C TRP A 81 -7.73 0.13 11.22
N ASN A 82 -6.71 0.09 10.35
CA ASN A 82 -6.38 1.15 9.40
C ASN A 82 -6.72 0.76 7.95
N THR A 83 -6.86 1.75 7.09
CA THR A 83 -6.98 1.52 5.64
C THR A 83 -5.63 1.08 5.06
N THR A 84 -5.65 0.35 3.94
CA THR A 84 -4.43 -0.01 3.19
C THR A 84 -3.65 1.24 2.79
N TYR A 85 -4.35 2.34 2.50
CA TYR A 85 -3.73 3.65 2.27
C TYR A 85 -2.97 4.15 3.49
N GLY A 86 -3.63 4.18 4.65
CA GLY A 86 -3.04 4.65 5.90
C GLY A 86 -1.84 3.82 6.33
N HIS A 87 -1.94 2.49 6.20
CA HIS A 87 -0.86 1.55 6.45
C HIS A 87 0.35 1.83 5.55
N SER A 88 0.12 1.86 4.22
CA SER A 88 1.16 2.11 3.22
C SER A 88 1.85 3.46 3.41
N LEU A 89 1.07 4.52 3.71
CA LEU A 89 1.58 5.85 3.99
C LEU A 89 2.52 5.85 5.20
N LEU A 90 2.10 5.19 6.28
CA LEU A 90 2.86 5.15 7.52
C LEU A 90 4.15 4.34 7.38
N VAL A 91 4.08 3.15 6.79
CA VAL A 91 5.23 2.30 6.48
C VAL A 91 6.22 3.09 5.63
N SER A 92 5.76 3.77 4.58
CA SER A 92 6.63 4.53 3.69
C SER A 92 7.38 5.65 4.39
N ARG A 93 6.69 6.43 5.24
CA ARG A 93 7.32 7.51 6.00
C ARG A 93 8.38 7.01 6.99
N ILE A 94 8.07 5.95 7.73
CA ILE A 94 9.01 5.39 8.72
C ILE A 94 10.21 4.75 8.01
N ALA A 95 9.96 3.95 6.97
CA ALA A 95 11.01 3.34 6.16
C ALA A 95 11.93 4.40 5.55
N PHE A 96 11.37 5.48 5.01
CA PHE A 96 12.16 6.57 4.47
C PHE A 96 13.02 7.27 5.53
N ARG A 97 12.48 7.56 6.73
CA ARG A 97 13.27 8.14 7.82
C ARG A 97 14.41 7.22 8.27
N ALA A 98 14.14 5.92 8.34
CA ALA A 98 15.15 4.92 8.69
C ALA A 98 16.25 4.89 7.62
N GLY A 99 15.86 4.81 6.35
CA GLY A 99 16.77 4.88 5.21
C GLY A 99 17.56 6.18 5.15
N TRP A 100 16.93 7.32 5.40
CA TRP A 100 17.58 8.64 5.45
C TRP A 100 18.64 8.74 6.55
N THR A 101 18.38 8.10 7.69
CA THR A 101 19.37 8.04 8.77
C THR A 101 20.53 7.13 8.38
N LEU A 102 20.21 5.97 7.79
CA LEU A 102 21.18 4.94 7.44
C LEU A 102 22.01 5.28 6.20
N SER A 103 21.49 6.15 5.31
CA SER A 103 22.16 6.59 4.08
C SER A 103 23.45 7.37 4.32
N ARG A 104 23.67 7.81 5.57
CA ARG A 104 24.93 8.42 6.03
C ARG A 104 26.08 7.41 6.15
N PHE A 105 25.75 6.13 6.27
CA PHE A 105 26.71 5.06 6.55
C PHE A 105 26.82 4.06 5.40
N VAL A 106 25.73 3.85 4.67
CA VAL A 106 25.67 2.92 3.52
C VAL A 106 24.88 3.55 2.37
N PRO A 107 25.18 3.20 1.11
CA PRO A 107 24.40 3.66 -0.03
C PRO A 107 22.96 3.14 0.06
N ILE A 108 21.98 4.05 -0.01
CA ILE A 108 20.55 3.74 -0.02
C ILE A 108 19.89 4.56 -1.13
N ASP A 109 19.17 3.89 -2.02
CA ASP A 109 18.30 4.56 -3.00
C ASP A 109 17.02 5.03 -2.30
N LEU A 110 17.10 6.23 -1.72
CA LEU A 110 16.00 6.86 -0.97
C LEU A 110 14.74 7.04 -1.81
N ARG A 111 14.88 7.30 -3.11
CA ARG A 111 13.73 7.46 -4.02
C ARG A 111 13.00 6.12 -4.15
N SER A 112 13.73 5.06 -4.50
CA SER A 112 13.14 3.72 -4.63
C SER A 112 12.60 3.20 -3.31
N LEU A 113 13.26 3.51 -2.19
CA LEU A 113 12.79 3.18 -0.85
C LEU A 113 11.45 3.86 -0.55
N ALA A 114 11.32 5.16 -0.78
CA ALA A 114 10.07 5.91 -0.57
C ALA A 114 8.93 5.34 -1.40
N ARG A 115 9.17 5.15 -2.70
CA ARG A 115 8.14 4.75 -3.67
C ARG A 115 7.76 3.29 -3.52
N GLY A 116 8.74 2.38 -3.42
CA GLY A 116 8.50 0.95 -3.25
C GLY A 116 7.78 0.65 -1.94
N SER A 117 8.13 1.35 -0.85
CA SER A 117 7.43 1.20 0.43
C SER A 117 6.01 1.77 0.40
N LEU A 118 5.73 2.80 -0.41
CA LEU A 118 4.37 3.32 -0.54
C LEU A 118 3.47 2.38 -1.35
N LEU A 119 4.05 1.64 -2.29
CA LEU A 119 3.34 0.77 -3.23
C LEU A 119 3.28 -0.72 -2.81
N HIS A 120 3.90 -1.10 -1.68
CA HIS A 120 4.06 -2.51 -1.32
C HIS A 120 2.73 -3.27 -1.23
N ASP A 121 1.69 -2.61 -0.73
CA ASP A 121 0.33 -3.13 -0.58
C ASP A 121 -0.67 -2.57 -1.62
N PHE A 122 -0.22 -2.19 -2.81
CA PHE A 122 -1.09 -1.60 -3.84
C PHE A 122 -2.00 -2.61 -4.58
N PHE A 123 -2.71 -3.49 -3.88
CA PHE A 123 -3.46 -4.62 -4.46
C PHE A 123 -4.92 -4.34 -4.84
N LEU A 124 -5.53 -3.22 -4.38
CA LEU A 124 -6.86 -2.72 -4.82
C LEU A 124 -8.07 -3.67 -4.61
N TYR A 125 -8.05 -4.51 -3.58
CA TYR A 125 -9.21 -5.32 -3.19
C TYR A 125 -9.29 -5.47 -1.67
N ASP A 126 -10.45 -5.86 -1.14
CA ASP A 126 -10.58 -6.22 0.28
C ASP A 126 -10.30 -7.71 0.47
N TRP A 127 -9.35 -8.03 1.33
CA TRP A 127 -8.98 -9.42 1.64
C TRP A 127 -9.88 -10.05 2.71
N HIS A 128 -10.62 -9.27 3.50
CA HIS A 128 -11.61 -9.74 4.47
C HIS A 128 -12.91 -10.19 3.80
N ALA A 129 -13.23 -9.62 2.64
CA ALA A 129 -14.44 -9.92 1.86
C ALA A 129 -14.41 -11.31 1.18
N GLY A 130 -13.37 -12.11 1.38
CA GLY A 130 -13.33 -13.55 1.07
C GLY A 130 -13.19 -13.94 -0.39
N ARG A 131 -13.26 -13.01 -1.36
CA ARG A 131 -13.03 -13.30 -2.79
C ARG A 131 -12.35 -12.14 -3.54
N PRO A 132 -11.07 -12.26 -3.93
CA PRO A 132 -10.48 -11.38 -4.93
C PRO A 132 -11.23 -11.45 -6.28
N PRO A 133 -11.13 -10.40 -7.13
CA PRO A 133 -11.74 -10.35 -8.47
C PRO A 133 -11.28 -11.48 -9.42
N SER A 134 -10.19 -12.16 -9.08
CA SER A 134 -9.65 -13.32 -9.80
C SER A 134 -10.46 -14.61 -9.63
N GLY A 135 -11.51 -14.61 -8.79
CA GLY A 135 -12.40 -15.76 -8.57
C GLY A 135 -11.78 -16.88 -7.72
N ARG A 136 -10.58 -16.68 -7.16
CA ARG A 136 -9.97 -17.62 -6.22
C ARG A 136 -10.46 -17.32 -4.80
N PRO A 137 -10.73 -18.33 -3.95
CA PRO A 137 -11.08 -18.10 -2.55
C PRO A 137 -9.96 -17.33 -1.85
N GLY A 138 -10.27 -16.16 -1.32
CA GLY A 138 -9.36 -15.35 -0.49
C GLY A 138 -9.23 -16.01 0.88
N THR A 139 -8.59 -17.18 0.93
CA THR A 139 -8.17 -17.76 2.20
C THR A 139 -6.91 -17.02 2.64
N GLY A 140 -6.88 -16.49 3.88
CA GLY A 140 -5.82 -15.58 4.36
C GLY A 140 -4.37 -16.07 4.14
N ARG A 141 -4.15 -17.39 4.01
CA ARG A 141 -2.84 -17.95 3.64
C ARG A 141 -2.42 -17.65 2.20
N LEU A 142 -3.34 -17.62 1.23
CA LEU A 142 -3.03 -17.32 -0.17
C LEU A 142 -2.83 -15.81 -0.41
N HIS A 143 -3.55 -14.97 0.33
CA HIS A 143 -3.43 -13.51 0.20
C HIS A 143 -1.99 -13.03 0.35
N ALA A 144 -1.27 -13.54 1.36
CA ALA A 144 0.12 -13.16 1.59
C ALA A 144 1.11 -13.51 0.45
N PHE A 145 0.75 -14.46 -0.42
CA PHE A 145 1.54 -14.81 -1.61
C PHE A 145 1.06 -14.09 -2.87
N GLU A 146 -0.22 -13.72 -2.92
CA GLU A 146 -0.85 -13.14 -4.10
C GLU A 146 -0.78 -11.60 -4.11
N HIS A 147 -0.95 -10.94 -2.96
CA HIS A 147 -0.95 -9.47 -2.92
C HIS A 147 0.36 -8.83 -3.37
N PRO A 148 1.58 -9.37 -3.11
CA PRO A 148 2.80 -8.75 -3.63
C PRO A 148 2.82 -8.73 -5.17
N ARG A 149 2.23 -9.75 -5.80
CA ARG A 149 2.15 -9.86 -7.26
C ARG A 149 1.09 -8.92 -7.83
N GLU A 150 -0.08 -8.85 -7.21
CA GLU A 150 -1.13 -7.91 -7.62
C GLU A 150 -0.70 -6.46 -7.40
N ALA A 151 -0.05 -6.16 -6.26
CA ALA A 151 0.55 -4.86 -5.99
C ALA A 151 1.56 -4.47 -7.06
N LEU A 152 2.46 -5.37 -7.45
CA LEU A 152 3.42 -5.09 -8.52
C LEU A 152 2.72 -4.87 -9.87
N LYS A 153 1.69 -5.65 -10.19
CA LYS A 153 0.93 -5.52 -11.44
C LYS A 153 0.22 -4.17 -11.52
N ASN A 154 -0.47 -3.77 -10.46
CA ASN A 154 -1.14 -2.47 -10.39
C ASN A 154 -0.11 -1.34 -10.46
N SER A 155 0.99 -1.47 -9.71
CA SER A 155 2.07 -0.48 -9.71
C SER A 155 2.65 -0.26 -11.11
N ASN A 156 2.96 -1.33 -11.85
CA ASN A 156 3.45 -1.21 -13.24
C ASN A 156 2.41 -0.63 -14.20
N SER A 157 1.12 -0.83 -13.93
CA SER A 157 0.03 -0.33 -14.77
C SER A 157 -0.20 1.18 -14.56
N CYS A 158 -0.11 1.66 -13.32
CA CYS A 158 -0.35 3.05 -12.97
C CYS A 158 0.90 3.94 -13.13
N PHE A 159 2.08 3.40 -12.85
CA PHE A 159 3.32 4.17 -12.78
C PHE A 159 4.34 3.60 -13.77
N PRO A 160 4.48 4.18 -14.98
CA PRO A 160 5.54 3.77 -15.90
C PRO A 160 6.92 4.08 -15.28
N GLY A 161 7.88 3.18 -15.48
CA GLY A 161 9.25 3.38 -15.03
C GLY A 161 9.57 2.94 -13.59
N ILE A 162 8.79 2.00 -13.01
CA ILE A 162 9.14 1.42 -11.71
C ILE A 162 10.51 0.74 -11.74
N SER A 163 11.37 1.13 -10.79
CA SER A 163 12.76 0.70 -10.70
C SER A 163 12.89 -0.75 -10.24
N ALA A 164 14.02 -1.39 -10.53
CA ALA A 164 14.26 -2.76 -10.06
C ALA A 164 14.25 -2.88 -8.53
N THR A 165 14.64 -1.83 -7.81
CA THR A 165 14.59 -1.78 -6.33
C THR A 165 13.16 -1.65 -5.83
N GLU A 166 12.34 -0.79 -6.44
CA GLU A 166 10.91 -0.67 -6.11
C GLU A 166 10.19 -2.01 -6.32
N ARG A 167 10.47 -2.72 -7.42
CA ARG A 167 9.91 -4.06 -7.68
C ARG A 167 10.35 -5.09 -6.64
N ASP A 168 11.61 -5.05 -6.20
CA ASP A 168 12.13 -5.98 -5.17
C ASP A 168 11.43 -5.76 -3.83
N ILE A 169 11.22 -4.49 -3.44
CA ILE A 169 10.47 -4.11 -2.25
C ILE A 169 9.05 -4.68 -2.32
N ILE A 170 8.32 -4.35 -3.39
CA ILE A 170 6.91 -4.75 -3.55
C ILE A 170 6.77 -6.27 -3.56
N LEU A 171 7.66 -7.02 -4.21
CA LEU A 171 7.53 -8.49 -4.29
C LEU A 171 7.94 -9.24 -3.01
N LYS A 172 8.75 -8.65 -2.14
CA LYS A 172 9.44 -9.39 -1.08
C LYS A 172 9.24 -8.85 0.33
N HIS A 173 8.49 -7.76 0.49
CA HIS A 173 8.19 -7.21 1.82
C HIS A 173 7.54 -8.23 2.77
N MET A 174 6.86 -9.25 2.24
CA MET A 174 6.27 -10.38 2.99
C MET A 174 7.25 -11.50 3.38
N TRP A 175 8.56 -11.40 3.16
CA TRP A 175 9.51 -12.41 3.65
C TRP A 175 9.47 -12.48 5.21
N PRO A 176 9.53 -13.68 5.85
CA PRO A 176 9.87 -15.00 5.29
C PRO A 176 8.72 -15.79 4.66
N LEU A 177 7.51 -15.25 4.65
CA LEU A 177 6.35 -15.93 4.05
C LEU A 177 6.49 -16.02 2.53
N CYS A 178 7.06 -14.98 1.89
CA CYS A 178 7.58 -15.10 0.53
C CYS A 178 8.96 -15.79 0.52
N VAL A 179 9.11 -16.88 -0.25
CA VAL A 179 10.33 -17.71 -0.31
C VAL A 179 11.57 -16.94 -0.83
N ALA A 180 11.37 -15.84 -1.56
CA ALA A 180 12.47 -15.10 -2.16
C ALA A 180 13.17 -14.17 -1.16
N LEU A 181 14.46 -14.41 -0.91
CA LEU A 181 15.28 -13.57 -0.03
C LEU A 181 15.37 -12.11 -0.54
N PRO A 182 15.25 -11.11 0.35
CA PRO A 182 15.52 -9.71 0.05
C PRO A 182 16.93 -9.55 -0.50
N LYS A 183 17.07 -8.92 -1.67
CA LYS A 183 18.39 -8.69 -2.31
C LYS A 183 18.93 -7.28 -2.04
N ARG A 184 18.07 -6.38 -1.57
CA ARG A 184 18.32 -4.96 -1.39
C ARG A 184 18.15 -4.59 0.07
N LEU A 185 18.99 -3.68 0.56
CA LEU A 185 18.88 -3.17 1.93
C LEU A 185 17.55 -2.43 2.12
N GLU A 186 17.10 -1.72 1.07
CA GLU A 186 15.82 -1.05 1.01
C GLU A 186 14.66 -2.03 1.29
N THR A 187 14.67 -3.19 0.65
CA THR A 187 13.67 -4.24 0.87
C THR A 187 13.67 -4.72 2.31
N LEU A 188 14.85 -4.89 2.93
CA LEU A 188 14.95 -5.30 4.34
C LEU A 188 14.39 -4.22 5.28
N ILE A 189 14.67 -2.94 5.01
CA ILE A 189 14.12 -1.82 5.78
C ILE A 189 12.59 -1.87 5.72
N VAL A 190 12.01 -1.97 4.53
CA VAL A 190 10.54 -2.00 4.37
C VAL A 190 9.94 -3.21 5.05
N LEU A 191 10.52 -4.39 4.87
CA LEU A 191 10.07 -5.63 5.50
C LEU A 191 9.96 -5.54 7.02
N ILE A 192 10.95 -4.93 7.67
CA ILE A 192 10.98 -4.76 9.12
C ILE A 192 9.94 -3.71 9.54
N VAL A 193 9.91 -2.57 8.85
CA VAL A 193 9.00 -1.46 9.19
C VAL A 193 7.54 -1.87 9.01
N ASP A 194 7.21 -2.53 7.91
CA ASP A 194 5.89 -3.12 7.63
C ASP A 194 5.39 -3.96 8.82
N LYS A 195 6.18 -4.94 9.25
CA LYS A 195 5.82 -5.82 10.38
C LYS A 195 5.67 -5.05 11.70
N LEU A 196 6.53 -4.06 11.94
CA LEU A 196 6.43 -3.23 13.15
C LEU A 196 5.15 -2.39 13.16
N VAL A 197 4.80 -1.79 12.02
CA VAL A 197 3.57 -1.00 11.86
C VAL A 197 2.34 -1.89 11.99
N ALA A 198 2.28 -3.01 11.26
CA ALA A 198 1.17 -3.96 11.34
C ALA A 198 0.98 -4.50 12.77
N THR A 199 2.07 -4.86 13.46
CA THR A 199 2.00 -5.31 14.87
C THR A 199 1.46 -4.22 15.79
N TYR A 200 1.88 -2.97 15.58
CA TYR A 200 1.38 -1.84 16.35
C TYR A 200 -0.12 -1.59 16.10
N GLU A 201 -0.55 -1.63 14.84
CA GLU A 201 -1.95 -1.49 14.45
C GLU A 201 -2.84 -2.54 15.14
N VAL A 202 -2.41 -3.81 15.14
CA VAL A 202 -3.11 -4.89 15.86
C VAL A 202 -3.13 -4.66 17.38
N PHE A 203 -2.02 -4.23 17.98
CA PHE A 203 -1.98 -3.96 19.43
C PHE A 203 -2.92 -2.81 19.83
N MET A 204 -3.02 -1.78 18.98
CA MET A 204 -3.94 -0.66 19.18
C MET A 204 -5.39 -1.10 19.09
N GLU A 205 -5.74 -1.95 18.13
CA GLU A 205 -7.08 -2.54 17.99
C GLU A 205 -7.50 -3.31 19.26
N LEU A 206 -6.60 -4.16 19.78
CA LEU A 206 -6.83 -4.92 21.02
C LEU A 206 -6.94 -4.03 22.27
N SER A 207 -6.34 -2.85 22.26
CA SER A 207 -6.39 -1.92 23.39
C SER A 207 -7.68 -1.09 23.40
N HIS A 208 -8.15 -0.63 22.23
CA HIS A 208 -9.43 0.08 22.12
C HIS A 208 -10.65 -0.83 22.34
N GLY A 209 -10.55 -2.11 21.95
CA GLY A 209 -11.57 -3.11 22.26
C GLY A 209 -11.76 -3.36 23.77
N ARG A 210 -10.75 -3.05 24.59
CA ARG A 210 -10.84 -3.14 26.06
C ARG A 210 -11.52 -1.93 26.71
N ASP A 211 -11.35 -0.73 26.16
CA ASP A 211 -11.95 0.50 26.72
C ASP A 211 -13.48 0.57 26.49
N VAL A 212 -13.98 0.11 25.33
CA VAL A 212 -15.43 0.06 25.06
C VAL A 212 -16.14 -0.93 26.00
N ARG A 213 -15.45 -1.97 26.46
CA ARG A 213 -16.00 -2.96 27.41
C ARG A 213 -15.98 -2.48 28.86
N SER A 214 -15.17 -1.48 29.20
CA SER A 214 -15.07 -0.91 30.55
C SER A 214 -16.06 0.24 30.79
N SER A 215 -16.45 0.97 29.73
CA SER A 215 -17.45 2.06 29.80
C SER A 215 -18.92 1.60 29.71
N SER A 216 -19.16 0.29 29.52
CA SER A 216 -20.50 -0.32 29.53
C SER A 216 -20.81 -1.09 30.82
N LYS A 217 -20.17 -0.71 31.93
CA LYS A 217 -20.45 -1.22 33.28
C LYS A 217 -20.87 -0.10 34.22
#